data_AF-A0AAW2YBQ3-F1
#
_entry.id   AF-A0AAW2YBQ3-F1
#
_cell.length_a   1.000
_cell.length_b   1.000
_cell.length_c   1.000
_cell.angle_alpha   90.00
_cell.angle_beta   90.00
_cell.angle_gamma   90.00
#
_symmetry.space_group_name_H-M   'P 1'
#
loop_
_entity.id
_entity.type
_entity.pdbx_description
1 polymer ?
#
loop_
_entity_poly.entity_id
_entity_poly.type
_entity_poly.pdbx_seq_one_letter_code
_entity_poly.pdbx_strand_id
1 'polypeptide(L)' 'MIFNSTSWELDTGCGAHICNNLQVLERSRKLSKDEMVLRLGDGKAVAAEAVDLLA' A
#
# COMPACT_ATOMS: atom_id res chain seq x y z
N MET A 1 10.06 -19.14 20.50
CA MET A 1 10.74 -18.76 19.23
C MET A 1 10.27 -17.36 18.88
N ILE A 2 11.19 -16.39 18.82
CA ILE A 2 10.87 -15.01 18.44
C ILE A 2 10.96 -14.97 16.92
N PHE A 3 9.82 -14.83 16.23
CA PHE A 3 9.82 -14.57 14.79
C PHE A 3 10.15 -13.09 14.59
N ASN A 4 11.42 -12.79 14.32
CA ASN A 4 11.82 -11.46 13.88
C ASN A 4 11.41 -11.30 12.40
N SER A 5 10.12 -11.05 12.18
CA SER A 5 9.50 -10.96 10.84
C SER A 5 9.55 -9.54 10.29
N THR A 6 10.73 -8.92 10.28
CA THR A 6 10.94 -7.62 9.62
C THR A 6 11.43 -7.76 8.17
N SER A 7 11.26 -8.95 7.57
CA SER A 7 11.57 -9.15 6.16
C SER A 7 10.46 -8.53 5.32
N TRP A 8 10.74 -7.37 4.73
CA TRP A 8 9.88 -6.77 3.74
C TRP A 8 10.01 -7.57 2.44
N GLU A 9 9.00 -8.37 2.11
CA GLU A 9 8.92 -9.00 0.80
C GLU A 9 8.26 -8.02 -0.18
N LEU A 10 9.03 -7.60 -1.19
CA LEU A 10 8.53 -6.79 -2.29
C LEU A 10 7.94 -7.72 -3.34
N ASP A 11 6.61 -7.78 -3.41
CA ASP A 11 5.91 -8.52 -4.45
C ASP A 11 6.02 -7.78 -5.79
N THR A 12 6.97 -8.19 -6.64
CA THR A 12 7.16 -7.64 -7.98
C THR A 12 6.15 -8.18 -9.00
N GLY A 13 5.29 -9.13 -8.61
CA GLY A 13 4.20 -9.66 -9.44
C GLY A 13 2.83 -9.03 -9.13
N CYS A 14 2.74 -8.22 -8.08
CA CYS A 14 1.50 -7.52 -7.72
C CYS A 14 1.23 -6.36 -8.69
N GLY A 15 -0.02 -6.23 -9.15
CA GLY A 15 -0.45 -5.12 -10.00
C GLY A 15 -0.54 -3.76 -9.28
N ALA A 16 -0.19 -3.69 -7.99
CA ALA A 16 -0.24 -2.48 -7.18
C ALA A 16 1.15 -2.14 -6.62
N HIS A 17 1.57 -0.88 -6.78
CA HIS A 17 2.82 -0.37 -6.24
C HIS A 17 2.54 0.60 -5.07
N ILE A 18 3.36 0.54 -4.02
CA ILE A 18 3.28 1.47 -2.89
C ILE A 18 4.14 2.70 -3.20
N CYS A 19 3.53 3.88 -3.24
CA CYS A 19 4.25 5.16 -3.29
C CYS A 19 4.08 5.92 -1.96
N ASN A 20 5.15 6.56 -1.49
CA ASN A 20 5.10 7.44 -0.32
C ASN A 20 4.98 8.93 -0.68
N ASN A 21 4.93 9.25 -1.98
CA ASN A 21 4.82 10.61 -2.48
C ASN A 21 3.63 10.73 -3.44
N LEU A 22 2.64 11.50 -3.03
CA LEU A 22 1.43 11.79 -3.81
C LEU A 22 1.63 12.96 -4.79
N GLN A 23 2.71 13.73 -4.70
CA GLN A 23 2.91 14.95 -5.49
C GLN A 23 3.02 14.70 -7.01
N VAL A 24 3.37 13.48 -7.42
CA VAL A 24 3.51 13.09 -8.84
C VAL A 24 2.21 12.49 -9.38
N LEU A 25 1.20 12.29 -8.52
CA LEU A 25 -0.02 11.56 -8.86
C LEU A 25 -1.18 12.54 -8.92
N GLU A 26 -1.72 12.74 -10.12
CA GLU A 26 -2.74 13.76 -10.37
C GLU A 26 -4.15 13.32 -9.98
N ARG A 27 -4.37 12.01 -9.79
CA ARG A 27 -5.67 11.46 -9.38
C ARG A 27 -5.50 10.56 -8.18
N SER A 28 -6.29 10.83 -7.15
CA SER A 28 -6.50 9.90 -6.04
C SER A 28 -7.98 9.63 -5.84
N ARG A 29 -8.29 8.43 -5.36
CA ARG A 29 -9.62 8.09 -4.84
C ARG A 29 -9.51 7.28 -3.56
N LYS A 30 -10.53 7.42 -2.72
CA LYS A 30 -10.69 6.55 -1.56
C LYS A 30 -10.96 5.12 -2.00
N LEU A 31 -10.31 4.20 -1.32
CA LEU A 31 -10.59 2.78 -1.45
C LEU A 31 -11.93 2.46 -0.78
N SER A 32 -12.68 1.56 -1.39
CA SER A 32 -13.88 0.99 -0.80
C SER A 32 -13.51 0.08 0.36
N LYS A 33 -14.46 -0.19 1.25
CA LYS A 33 -14.25 -1.13 2.34
C LYS A 33 -13.81 -2.48 1.76
N ASP A 34 -12.76 -3.06 2.35
CA ASP A 34 -12.19 -4.36 1.99
C ASP A 34 -11.61 -4.45 0.56
N GLU A 35 -11.51 -3.34 -0.17
CA GLU A 35 -10.88 -3.28 -1.51
C GLU A 35 -9.37 -3.54 -1.44
N MET A 36 -8.70 -2.94 -0.44
CA MET A 36 -7.30 -3.20 -0.12
C MET A 36 -7.05 -2.87 1.37
N VAL A 37 -6.29 -3.72 2.04
CA VAL A 37 -5.93 -3.56 3.46
C VAL A 37 -4.42 -3.54 3.60
N LEU A 38 -3.86 -2.35 3.86
CA LEU A 38 -2.45 -2.19 4.16
C LEU A 38 -2.22 -2.24 5.67
N ARG A 39 -1.26 -3.04 6.13
CA ARG A 39 -0.93 -3.20 7.55
C ARG A 39 0.55 -2.93 7.79
N LEU A 40 0.84 -2.28 8.92
CA LEU A 40 2.21 -2.09 9.40
C LEU A 40 2.75 -3.40 10.00
N GLY A 41 4.06 -3.43 10.30
CA GLY A 41 4.70 -4.56 10.98
C GLY A 41 4.12 -4.86 12.38
N ASP A 42 3.45 -3.91 13.02
CA ASP A 42 2.70 -4.11 14.27
C ASP A 42 1.27 -4.63 14.06
N GLY A 43 0.88 -4.88 12.81
CA GLY A 43 -0.43 -5.38 12.42
C GLY A 43 -1.53 -4.32 12.37
N LYS A 44 -1.26 -3.03 12.67
CA LYS A 44 -2.29 -1.98 12.54
C LYS A 44 -2.57 -1.68 11.07
N ALA A 45 -3.85 -1.52 10.75
CA ALA A 45 -4.26 -1.05 9.43
C ALA A 45 -3.92 0.43 9.27
N VAL A 46 -3.51 0.82 8.06
CA VAL A 46 -3.26 2.22 7.70
C VAL A 46 -4.17 2.64 6.57
N ALA A 47 -4.52 3.93 6.57
CA ALA A 47 -5.27 4.51 5.47
C ALA A 47 -4.41 4.50 4.20
N ALA A 48 -5.03 4.13 3.08
CA ALA A 48 -4.42 4.16 1.76
C ALA A 48 -5.43 4.72 0.76
N GLU A 49 -4.92 5.32 -0.31
CA GLU A 49 -5.71 5.80 -1.43
C GLU A 49 -5.22 5.12 -2.71
N ALA A 50 -6.14 4.83 -3.62
CA ALA A 50 -5.76 4.43 -4.96
C ALA A 50 -5.33 5.68 -5.72
N VAL A 51 -4.18 5.59 -6.38
CA VAL A 51 -3.57 6.69 -7.11
C VAL A 51 -3.23 6.24 -8.52
N ASP A 52 -3.36 7.16 -9.46
CA ASP A 52 -3.11 6.90 -10.87
C ASP A 52 -2.40 8.09 -11.53
N LEU A 53 -1.65 7.78 -12.58
CA LEU A 53 -1.09 8.78 -13.49
C LEU A 53 -2.12 9.06 -14.59
N LEU A 54 -2.09 10.25 -15.19
CA LEU A 54 -2.82 10.45 -16.44
C LEU A 54 -2.22 9.52 -17.50
N ALA A 55 -3.07 8.67 -18.10
CA ALA A 55 -2.76 7.96 -19.33
C ALA A 55 -2.75 8.92 -20.53
#